data_AF-A0A2D5XDP3-F1
#
_entry.id   AF-A0A2D5XDP3-F1
#
_cell.length_a   1.000
_cell.length_b   1.000
_cell.length_c   1.000
_cell.angle_alpha   90.00
_cell.angle_beta   90.00
_cell.angle_gamma   90.00
#
_symmetry.space_group_name_H-M   'P 1'
#
loop_
_entity.id
_entity.type
_entity.pdbx_description
1 polymer ?
#
loop_
_entity_poly.entity_id
_entity_poly.type
_entity_poly.pdbx_seq_one_letter_code
_entity_poly.pdbx_strand_id
1 'polypeptide(L)'
;MKRGININIRIEKKHIYLLAFIFSFLGVFIVIGATPFDPNLGWHPLQQIATDETGTASVDANSNAIIDKAENISLTDGRASVGDGTTDSILEIRGKTTEYSSIDFYSGSTNEWGIGKDTDGNFYVDKSGVGNKVLIDNNMIALTGNLNLTGDLKLGNSGTSCSSSNEGALRYNSAAKTMEYCNSTDWKELGGGTGEGSDEVAIVNGDHTGTECSDAGGIPIDIGGGEYVCKFVGASCATGWTPYEDWSTTYYRNCGNSCSSCNTPEHQYFANLALETCTYRLMPPGCGGWTGYATCYATIQEIGCY
;
A
#
# COMPACT_ATOMS: atom_id res chain seq x y z
N MET A 1 28.14 0.14 100.29
CA MET A 1 26.77 0.69 100.49
C MET A 1 26.50 1.78 99.45
N LYS A 2 25.44 1.68 98.64
CA LYS A 2 25.01 2.78 97.75
C LYS A 2 24.32 3.86 98.58
N ARG A 3 24.88 5.07 98.67
CA ARG A 3 24.15 6.25 99.16
C ARG A 3 23.31 6.82 98.02
N GLY A 4 22.04 6.43 97.95
CA GLY A 4 21.09 7.07 97.05
C GLY A 4 20.82 8.50 97.51
N ILE A 5 21.04 9.49 96.65
CA ILE A 5 20.66 10.88 96.92
C ILE A 5 19.14 10.97 96.73
N ASN A 6 18.43 11.26 97.81
CA ASN A 6 16.97 11.32 97.81
C ASN A 6 16.52 12.78 97.59
N ILE A 7 16.26 13.15 96.33
CA ILE A 7 15.87 14.51 95.96
C ILE A 7 14.36 14.67 96.18
N ASN A 8 13.98 15.40 97.22
CA ASN A 8 12.59 15.59 97.61
C ASN A 8 12.05 16.94 97.09
N ILE A 9 11.40 16.93 95.92
CA ILE A 9 10.89 18.15 95.26
C ILE A 9 9.48 18.47 95.79
N ARG A 10 9.35 19.53 96.60
CA ARG A 10 8.04 20.04 97.06
C ARG A 10 7.37 20.92 96.00
N ILE A 11 6.48 20.32 95.21
CA ILE A 11 5.64 21.06 94.26
C ILE A 11 4.41 21.63 94.98
N GLU A 12 4.52 22.87 95.46
CA GLU A 12 3.36 23.64 95.97
C GLU A 12 2.45 24.14 94.83
N LYS A 13 1.16 24.38 95.11
CA LYS A 13 0.15 24.82 94.12
C LYS A 13 0.59 25.98 93.23
N LYS A 14 1.35 26.95 93.76
CA LYS A 14 1.88 28.10 93.01
C LYS A 14 2.77 27.69 91.81
N HIS A 15 3.52 26.60 91.94
CA HIS A 15 4.37 26.09 90.86
C HIS A 15 3.53 25.44 89.74
N ILE A 16 2.40 24.80 90.08
CA ILE A 16 1.48 24.23 89.09
C ILE A 16 0.84 25.35 88.26
N TYR A 17 0.38 26.43 88.89
CA TYR A 17 -0.15 27.60 88.18
C TYR A 17 0.92 28.29 87.30
N LEU A 18 2.15 28.41 87.80
CA LEU A 18 3.26 28.95 87.00
C LEU A 18 3.57 28.07 85.79
N LEU A 19 3.60 26.74 85.95
CA LEU A 19 3.81 25.80 84.86
C LEU A 19 2.68 25.89 83.81
N ALA A 20 1.42 25.94 84.26
CA ALA A 20 0.26 26.08 83.39
C ALA A 20 0.26 27.40 82.62
N PHE A 21 0.65 28.50 83.27
CA PHE A 21 0.81 29.81 82.63
C PHE A 21 1.92 29.80 81.56
N ILE A 22 3.08 29.20 81.87
CA ILE A 22 4.19 29.03 80.93
C ILE A 22 3.75 28.18 79.72
N PHE A 23 3.04 27.06 79.96
CA PHE A 23 2.52 26.23 78.88
C PHE A 23 1.42 26.90 78.06
N SER A 24 0.55 27.73 78.65
CA SER A 24 -0.43 28.50 77.86
C SER A 24 0.25 29.56 77.00
N PHE A 25 1.27 30.24 77.52
CA PHE A 25 2.03 31.24 76.76
C PHE A 25 2.81 30.59 75.60
N LEU A 26 3.51 29.47 75.85
CA LEU A 26 4.21 28.71 74.82
C LEU A 26 3.25 28.11 73.78
N GLY A 27 2.09 27.62 74.21
CA GLY A 27 1.05 27.09 73.31
C GLY A 27 0.52 28.15 72.34
N VAL A 28 0.33 29.39 72.80
CA VAL A 28 -0.06 30.52 71.93
C VAL A 28 1.02 30.85 70.90
N PHE A 29 2.31 30.81 71.27
CA PHE A 29 3.39 31.05 70.31
C PHE A 29 3.56 29.94 69.26
N ILE A 30 3.27 28.68 69.60
CA ILE A 30 3.33 27.56 68.63
C ILE A 30 2.25 27.67 67.54
N VAL A 31 1.10 28.28 67.84
CA VAL A 31 0.00 28.44 66.87
C VAL A 31 0.17 29.67 65.96
N ILE A 32 0.92 30.68 66.39
CA ILE A 32 1.08 31.96 65.64
C ILE A 32 2.36 31.97 64.77
N GLY A 33 3.35 31.12 65.06
CA GLY A 33 4.64 31.10 64.36
C GLY A 33 4.66 30.42 62.99
N ALA A 34 3.59 29.75 62.58
CA ALA A 34 3.48 29.09 61.29
C ALA A 34 2.16 29.48 60.60
N THR A 35 2.22 30.53 59.78
CA THR A 35 1.18 30.83 58.78
C THR A 35 1.62 30.22 57.45
N PRO A 36 1.25 28.97 57.11
CA PRO A 36 1.58 28.37 55.81
C PRO A 36 0.78 29.00 54.64
N PHE A 37 -0.08 29.99 54.93
CA PHE A 37 -0.92 30.69 53.97
C PHE A 37 -0.75 32.21 54.13
N ASP A 38 -0.67 32.92 52.99
CA ASP A 38 -0.80 34.38 52.96
C ASP A 38 -2.29 34.73 52.73
N PRO A 39 -2.99 35.37 53.69
CA PRO A 39 -4.40 35.75 53.55
C PRO A 39 -4.66 36.87 52.53
N ASN A 40 -3.61 37.54 52.02
CA ASN A 40 -3.72 38.64 51.07
C ASN A 40 -3.79 38.16 49.61
N LEU A 41 -3.49 36.89 49.34
CA LEU A 41 -3.65 36.26 48.02
C LEU A 41 -5.07 35.68 47.90
N GLY A 42 -5.65 35.76 46.69
CA GLY A 42 -7.06 35.48 46.41
C GLY A 42 -7.57 34.12 46.92
N TRP A 43 -8.81 34.09 47.43
CA TRP A 43 -9.28 33.01 48.30
C TRP A 43 -9.91 31.81 47.58
N HIS A 44 -9.12 30.74 47.42
CA HIS A 44 -9.59 29.42 47.87
C HIS A 44 -8.41 28.50 48.28
N PRO A 45 -8.41 27.89 49.49
CA PRO A 45 -7.28 27.10 50.00
C PRO A 45 -7.01 25.78 49.25
N LEU A 46 -7.76 25.48 48.19
CA LEU A 46 -7.52 24.33 47.29
C LEU A 46 -6.66 24.68 46.06
N GLN A 47 -6.29 25.96 45.87
CA GLN A 47 -5.49 26.45 44.73
C GLN A 47 -4.05 26.84 45.11
N GLN A 48 -3.57 26.48 46.31
CA GLN A 48 -2.16 26.66 46.70
C GLN A 48 -1.46 25.30 46.67
N ILE A 49 -0.78 25.00 45.57
CA ILE A 49 0.18 23.89 45.48
C ILE A 49 1.55 24.46 45.85
N ALA A 50 2.27 23.83 46.78
CA ALA A 50 3.64 24.21 47.09
C ALA A 50 4.52 24.04 45.84
N THR A 51 5.16 25.12 45.38
CA THR A 51 5.96 25.08 44.15
C THR A 51 7.41 24.64 44.37
N ASP A 52 7.89 24.72 45.61
CA ASP A 52 9.18 24.22 46.08
C ASP A 52 9.14 24.09 47.63
N GLU A 53 10.28 23.74 48.24
CA GLU A 53 10.40 23.55 49.69
C GLU A 53 10.29 24.86 50.51
N THR A 54 10.26 26.03 49.86
CA THR A 54 10.43 27.35 50.48
C THR A 54 9.36 28.40 50.13
N GLY A 55 8.55 28.17 49.09
CA GLY A 55 7.60 29.16 48.58
C GLY A 55 6.21 28.59 48.25
N THR A 56 5.17 29.29 48.70
CA THR A 56 3.81 29.17 48.17
C THR A 56 3.59 30.28 47.14
N ALA A 57 3.29 29.88 45.90
CA ALA A 57 2.86 30.79 44.84
C ALA A 57 1.42 30.47 44.47
N SER A 58 0.66 31.47 44.00
CA SER A 58 -0.62 31.18 43.34
C SER A 58 -0.35 30.31 42.11
N VAL A 59 -1.15 29.26 41.92
CA VAL A 59 -1.07 28.42 40.72
C VAL A 59 -1.75 29.07 39.51
N ASP A 60 -2.55 30.11 39.77
CA ASP A 60 -3.17 31.05 38.84
C ASP A 60 -2.72 32.45 39.28
N ALA A 61 -1.62 32.94 38.70
CA ALA A 61 -0.94 34.16 39.12
C ALA A 61 -1.61 35.43 38.56
N ASN A 62 -2.42 35.29 37.50
CA ASN A 62 -3.11 36.40 36.84
C ASN A 62 -4.65 36.42 37.09
N SER A 63 -5.20 35.41 37.78
CA SER A 63 -6.62 35.24 38.12
C SER A 63 -7.55 35.00 36.91
N ASN A 64 -7.10 34.25 35.89
CA ASN A 64 -7.89 33.87 34.72
C ASN A 64 -8.60 32.50 34.85
N ALA A 65 -8.46 31.81 35.99
CA ALA A 65 -8.91 30.44 36.24
C ALA A 65 -8.16 29.33 35.46
N ILE A 66 -6.97 29.63 34.93
CA ILE A 66 -6.04 28.68 34.29
C ILE A 66 -4.84 28.45 35.24
N ILE A 67 -4.27 27.26 35.21
CA ILE A 67 -3.11 26.91 36.06
C ILE A 67 -1.81 27.37 35.37
N ASP A 68 -1.45 28.65 35.54
CA ASP A 68 -0.20 29.29 35.07
C ASP A 68 1.09 28.52 35.42
N LYS A 69 1.05 27.67 36.47
CA LYS A 69 2.20 26.86 36.92
C LYS A 69 2.06 25.34 36.71
N ALA A 70 1.08 24.89 35.94
CA ALA A 70 1.12 23.52 35.43
C ALA A 70 2.14 23.46 34.29
N GLU A 71 3.36 22.96 34.57
CA GLU A 71 4.43 22.71 33.58
C GLU A 71 4.06 21.64 32.52
N ASN A 72 2.78 21.34 32.35
CA ASN A 72 2.35 20.29 31.46
C ASN A 72 2.70 20.63 30.01
N ILE A 73 2.77 21.93 29.64
CA ILE A 73 3.35 22.40 28.38
C ILE A 73 3.38 23.95 28.27
N SER A 74 4.31 24.53 27.48
CA SER A 74 4.58 25.98 27.44
C SER A 74 5.15 26.46 26.08
N LEU A 75 4.95 27.74 25.77
CA LEU A 75 4.87 28.24 24.39
C LEU A 75 5.63 29.56 24.14
N THR A 76 6.91 29.47 23.79
CA THR A 76 7.75 30.65 23.53
C THR A 76 8.55 30.48 22.24
N ASP A 77 8.82 31.59 21.53
CA ASP A 77 9.57 31.64 20.26
C ASP A 77 9.05 30.70 19.17
N GLY A 78 7.73 30.58 19.10
CA GLY A 78 7.05 29.75 18.11
C GLY A 78 7.16 28.27 18.45
N ARG A 79 6.64 27.85 19.60
CA ARG A 79 6.53 26.45 20.03
C ARG A 79 5.24 26.17 20.81
N ALA A 80 4.12 26.20 20.11
CA ALA A 80 2.92 25.44 20.43
C ALA A 80 3.01 24.26 21.36
N SER A 81 2.11 24.24 22.35
CA SER A 81 1.60 23.04 22.95
C SER A 81 0.31 23.35 23.76
N VAL A 82 -0.41 22.31 24.21
CA VAL A 82 -1.60 22.24 25.12
C VAL A 82 -1.63 23.15 26.38
N GLY A 83 -2.01 24.44 26.41
CA GLY A 83 -2.71 25.28 25.43
C GLY A 83 -3.77 26.12 26.17
N ASP A 84 -3.54 27.43 26.36
CA ASP A 84 -4.22 28.28 27.36
C ASP A 84 -5.24 29.30 26.79
N GLY A 85 -5.81 29.00 25.62
CA GLY A 85 -7.11 29.59 25.23
C GLY A 85 -7.10 30.92 24.47
N THR A 86 -6.00 31.29 23.79
CA THR A 86 -6.13 32.20 22.63
C THR A 86 -5.75 31.49 21.31
N THR A 87 -6.78 31.02 20.61
CA THR A 87 -6.76 30.16 19.40
C THR A 87 -6.24 28.71 19.59
N ASP A 88 -6.67 28.08 20.69
CA ASP A 88 -6.88 26.63 20.89
C ASP A 88 -5.86 25.63 20.31
N SER A 89 -5.02 25.07 21.18
CA SER A 89 -4.13 23.94 20.85
C SER A 89 -4.23 22.81 21.89
N ILE A 90 -4.33 21.55 21.44
CA ILE A 90 -4.12 20.31 22.23
C ILE A 90 -3.02 19.42 21.58
N LEU A 91 -2.39 19.97 20.55
CA LEU A 91 -1.24 19.47 19.82
C LEU A 91 -0.67 20.72 19.15
N GLU A 92 0.63 20.95 19.19
CA GLU A 92 1.22 21.83 18.18
C GLU A 92 2.72 21.53 17.98
N ILE A 93 3.18 21.80 16.77
CA ILE A 93 4.51 21.52 16.23
C ILE A 93 4.94 22.74 15.43
N ARG A 94 6.16 23.22 15.65
CA ARG A 94 6.76 24.28 14.86
C ARG A 94 8.26 24.03 14.69
N GLY A 95 8.72 24.06 13.45
CA GLY A 95 10.13 24.17 13.08
C GLY A 95 10.41 25.54 12.47
N LYS A 96 11.69 25.94 12.43
CA LYS A 96 12.09 27.10 11.62
C LYS A 96 11.95 26.75 10.14
N THR A 97 11.82 27.75 9.26
CA THR A 97 11.76 27.55 7.79
C THR A 97 13.02 26.94 7.17
N THR A 98 14.03 26.60 7.97
CA THR A 98 15.31 26.00 7.58
C THR A 98 15.64 24.73 8.39
N GLU A 99 14.69 24.24 9.19
CA GLU A 99 14.88 23.11 10.13
C GLU A 99 13.68 22.15 10.01
N TYR A 100 13.93 20.86 10.22
CA TYR A 100 12.87 19.84 10.22
C TYR A 100 11.81 20.14 11.28
N SER A 101 10.54 19.97 10.93
CA SER A 101 9.41 20.01 11.88
C SER A 101 8.71 18.66 11.91
N SER A 102 8.91 17.88 12.96
CA SER A 102 8.36 16.53 13.09
C SER A 102 7.59 16.32 14.41
N ILE A 103 6.55 15.50 14.33
CA ILE A 103 6.10 14.65 15.44
C ILE A 103 6.88 13.34 15.29
N ASP A 104 7.71 13.00 16.25
CA ASP A 104 8.42 11.71 16.28
C ASP A 104 7.88 10.82 17.40
N PHE A 105 7.55 9.58 17.05
CA PHE A 105 7.03 8.56 17.95
C PHE A 105 8.15 7.59 18.31
N TYR A 106 8.43 7.46 19.60
CA TYR A 106 9.55 6.68 20.12
C TYR A 106 9.11 5.37 20.76
N SER A 107 9.95 4.34 20.64
CA SER A 107 9.91 3.13 21.47
C SER A 107 11.17 3.09 22.33
N GLY A 108 11.01 3.39 23.62
CA GLY A 108 12.16 3.63 24.51
C GLY A 108 12.98 4.85 24.05
N SER A 109 14.28 4.67 23.81
CA SER A 109 15.18 5.72 23.31
C SER A 109 15.29 5.77 21.77
N THR A 110 14.58 4.90 21.05
CA THR A 110 14.67 4.78 19.60
C THR A 110 13.48 5.50 18.95
N ASN A 111 13.73 6.45 18.05
CA ASN A 111 12.67 6.96 17.16
C ASN A 111 12.23 5.79 16.27
N GLU A 112 10.94 5.46 16.28
CA GLU A 112 10.39 4.43 15.42
C GLU A 112 9.81 5.05 14.15
N TRP A 113 8.86 5.99 14.26
CA TRP A 113 8.21 6.62 13.10
C TRP A 113 7.91 8.10 13.36
N GLY A 114 7.96 8.91 12.32
CA GLY A 114 7.73 10.34 12.40
C GLY A 114 6.85 10.87 11.27
N ILE A 115 6.12 11.94 11.56
CA ILE A 115 5.29 12.70 10.60
C ILE A 115 5.77 14.15 10.64
N GLY A 116 6.13 14.74 9.51
CA GLY A 116 6.72 16.06 9.52
C GLY A 116 6.91 16.73 8.17
N LYS A 117 7.76 17.76 8.18
CA LYS A 117 8.28 18.44 6.99
C LYS A 117 9.80 18.43 6.97
N ASP A 118 10.37 18.23 5.79
CA ASP A 118 11.80 18.37 5.54
C ASP A 118 12.23 19.85 5.40
N THR A 119 13.53 20.07 5.19
CA THR A 119 14.11 21.41 5.00
C THR A 119 13.65 22.11 3.72
N ASP A 120 13.10 21.36 2.76
CA ASP A 120 12.57 21.88 1.49
C ASP A 120 11.05 22.16 1.60
N GLY A 121 10.42 21.78 2.73
CA GLY A 121 9.03 22.04 3.09
C GLY A 121 8.04 20.94 2.69
N ASN A 122 8.52 19.82 2.16
CA ASN A 122 7.71 18.69 1.71
C ASN A 122 7.18 17.89 2.90
N PHE A 123 5.95 17.37 2.81
CA PHE A 123 5.39 16.52 3.86
C PHE A 123 5.98 15.10 3.76
N TYR A 124 6.33 14.52 4.91
CA TYR A 124 6.75 13.12 4.99
C TYR A 124 6.08 12.35 6.13
N VAL A 125 5.90 11.04 5.89
CA VAL A 125 5.79 10.01 6.92
C VAL A 125 6.96 9.05 6.71
N ASP A 126 7.77 8.81 7.73
CA ASP A 126 8.99 8.00 7.64
C ASP A 126 9.14 7.05 8.84
N LYS A 127 9.84 5.92 8.63
CA LYS A 127 10.36 5.08 9.69
C LYS A 127 11.85 5.38 9.88
N SER A 128 12.23 5.82 11.08
CA SER A 128 13.60 6.29 11.38
C SER A 128 14.66 5.27 10.94
N GLY A 129 15.67 5.76 10.21
CA GLY A 129 16.78 4.94 9.72
C GLY A 129 16.46 3.96 8.58
N VAL A 130 15.21 3.88 8.11
CA VAL A 130 14.83 2.98 7.00
C VAL A 130 14.76 3.73 5.66
N GLY A 131 14.49 5.04 5.66
CA GLY A 131 14.39 5.84 4.44
C GLY A 131 13.12 5.58 3.61
N ASN A 132 12.14 4.90 4.21
CA ASN A 132 10.85 4.60 3.60
C ASN A 132 9.91 5.81 3.76
N LYS A 133 10.30 6.92 3.16
CA LYS A 133 9.51 8.15 3.13
C LYS A 133 8.38 8.02 2.13
N VAL A 134 7.14 8.23 2.59
CA VAL A 134 6.08 8.72 1.70
C VAL A 134 6.28 10.23 1.62
N LEU A 135 6.95 10.70 0.57
CA LEU A 135 7.09 12.12 0.30
C LEU A 135 5.85 12.59 -0.47
N ILE A 136 5.14 13.59 0.06
CA ILE A 136 4.06 14.28 -0.65
C ILE A 136 4.49 15.72 -0.83
N ASP A 137 4.83 16.07 -2.06
CA ASP A 137 5.03 17.47 -2.48
C ASP A 137 3.80 17.98 -3.25
N ASN A 138 3.85 19.22 -3.75
CA ASN A 138 2.71 19.86 -4.42
C ASN A 138 2.31 19.21 -5.76
N ASN A 139 3.13 18.34 -6.35
CA ASN A 139 2.91 17.73 -7.67
C ASN A 139 3.23 16.22 -7.75
N MET A 140 3.94 15.64 -6.77
CA MET A 140 4.46 14.27 -6.81
C MET A 140 4.30 13.53 -5.47
N ILE A 141 4.04 12.22 -5.58
CA ILE A 141 4.24 11.26 -4.48
C ILE A 141 5.48 10.43 -4.84
N ALA A 142 6.58 10.64 -4.12
CA ALA A 142 7.78 9.83 -4.32
C ALA A 142 7.75 8.63 -3.36
N LEU A 143 7.99 7.44 -3.91
CA LEU A 143 8.03 6.17 -3.19
C LEU A 143 9.35 5.46 -3.47
N THR A 144 10.14 5.19 -2.44
CA THR A 144 11.36 4.38 -2.55
C THR A 144 10.99 2.89 -2.51
N GLY A 145 10.88 2.25 -3.68
CA GLY A 145 10.63 0.81 -3.81
C GLY A 145 9.33 0.45 -4.54
N ASN A 146 8.77 -0.72 -4.21
CA ASN A 146 7.61 -1.26 -4.92
C ASN A 146 6.28 -0.66 -4.41
N LEU A 147 5.46 -0.15 -5.33
CA LEU A 147 4.07 0.24 -5.05
C LEU A 147 3.16 -1.00 -5.11
N ASN A 148 2.85 -1.57 -3.94
CA ASN A 148 1.86 -2.66 -3.82
C ASN A 148 0.50 -2.09 -3.41
N LEU A 149 -0.48 -2.12 -4.32
CA LEU A 149 -1.86 -1.71 -4.08
C LEU A 149 -2.78 -2.93 -4.03
N THR A 150 -3.76 -2.90 -3.12
CA THR A 150 -4.81 -3.92 -3.00
C THR A 150 -6.04 -3.63 -3.86
N GLY A 151 -6.06 -2.49 -4.55
CA GLY A 151 -7.09 -2.05 -5.50
C GLY A 151 -6.45 -1.30 -6.67
N ASP A 152 -7.26 -0.57 -7.43
CA ASP A 152 -6.85 -0.01 -8.72
C ASP A 152 -5.90 1.20 -8.59
N LEU A 153 -4.87 1.25 -9.45
CA LEU A 153 -4.07 2.44 -9.69
C LEU A 153 -4.72 3.28 -10.81
N LYS A 154 -5.39 4.38 -10.45
CA LYS A 154 -5.91 5.33 -11.43
C LYS A 154 -4.84 6.36 -11.83
N LEU A 155 -4.23 6.16 -12.99
CA LEU A 155 -3.32 7.14 -13.59
C LEU A 155 -4.10 8.29 -14.25
N GLY A 156 -3.59 9.51 -14.07
CA GLY A 156 -4.16 10.72 -14.68
C GLY A 156 -3.71 10.94 -16.12
N ASN A 157 -4.32 11.93 -16.78
CA ASN A 157 -3.75 12.51 -18.00
C ASN A 157 -2.73 13.58 -17.62
N SER A 158 -1.56 13.59 -18.28
CA SER A 158 -0.58 14.67 -18.15
C SER A 158 -0.52 15.50 -19.43
N GLY A 159 -0.67 16.81 -19.27
CA GLY A 159 -0.43 17.79 -20.34
C GLY A 159 1.05 18.08 -20.62
N THR A 160 1.98 17.44 -19.89
CA THR A 160 3.42 17.62 -20.15
C THR A 160 3.86 16.88 -21.42
N SER A 161 4.71 17.53 -22.21
CA SER A 161 5.44 16.88 -23.31
C SER A 161 6.30 15.74 -22.77
N CYS A 162 6.51 14.70 -23.57
CA CYS A 162 7.57 13.73 -23.28
C CYS A 162 8.93 14.38 -23.56
N SER A 163 9.90 14.07 -22.70
CA SER A 163 11.28 14.56 -22.76
C SER A 163 12.17 13.66 -21.90
N SER A 164 13.48 13.85 -21.94
CA SER A 164 14.40 13.16 -21.03
C SER A 164 14.22 13.48 -19.54
N SER A 165 13.46 14.53 -19.17
CA SER A 165 13.18 14.84 -17.75
C SER A 165 12.03 14.00 -17.16
N ASN A 166 11.26 13.32 -18.00
CA ASN A 166 10.13 12.48 -17.62
C ASN A 166 10.10 11.14 -18.39
N GLU A 167 11.27 10.66 -18.83
CA GLU A 167 11.42 9.32 -19.40
C GLU A 167 10.92 8.24 -18.43
N GLY A 168 10.23 7.22 -18.96
CA GLY A 168 9.62 6.16 -18.16
C GLY A 168 8.35 6.56 -17.40
N ALA A 169 7.96 7.84 -17.40
CA ALA A 169 6.68 8.26 -16.84
C ALA A 169 5.52 7.60 -17.59
N LEU A 170 4.45 7.27 -16.86
CA LEU A 170 3.21 6.70 -17.39
C LEU A 170 2.07 7.71 -17.32
N ARG A 171 1.20 7.73 -18.33
CA ARG A 171 -0.05 8.52 -18.31
C ARG A 171 -1.20 7.79 -18.98
N TYR A 172 -2.43 8.23 -18.69
CA TYR A 172 -3.62 7.84 -19.45
C TYR A 172 -3.99 8.95 -20.43
N ASN A 173 -3.90 8.67 -21.73
CA ASN A 173 -4.32 9.62 -22.77
C ASN A 173 -5.85 9.60 -22.88
N SER A 174 -6.50 10.57 -22.24
CA SER A 174 -7.97 10.62 -22.19
C SER A 174 -8.65 10.88 -23.54
N ALA A 175 -7.92 11.26 -24.59
CA ALA A 175 -8.44 11.42 -25.95
C ALA A 175 -8.37 10.10 -26.74
N ALA A 176 -7.19 9.48 -26.82
CA ALA A 176 -6.98 8.19 -27.48
C ALA A 176 -7.56 6.99 -26.71
N LYS A 177 -7.85 7.17 -25.40
CA LYS A 177 -8.29 6.14 -24.44
C LYS A 177 -7.24 5.07 -24.11
N THR A 178 -5.98 5.33 -24.44
CA THR A 178 -4.85 4.42 -24.28
C THR A 178 -4.00 4.77 -23.07
N MET A 179 -3.28 3.77 -22.55
CA MET A 179 -2.16 3.99 -21.64
C MET A 179 -0.93 4.35 -22.47
N GLU A 180 -0.07 5.24 -21.97
CA GLU A 180 1.15 5.67 -22.64
C GLU A 180 2.34 5.72 -21.68
N TYR A 181 3.54 5.52 -22.21
CA TYR A 181 4.82 5.75 -21.55
C TYR A 181 5.67 6.76 -22.33
N CYS A 182 6.50 7.55 -21.65
CA CYS A 182 7.42 8.49 -22.28
C CYS A 182 8.77 7.84 -22.61
N ASN A 183 9.22 7.92 -23.87
CA ASN A 183 10.47 7.32 -24.36
C ASN A 183 11.62 8.35 -24.59
N SER A 184 11.72 9.36 -23.73
CA SER A 184 12.56 10.57 -23.88
C SER A 184 12.19 11.56 -24.99
N THR A 185 11.38 11.18 -26.00
CA THR A 185 11.01 12.09 -27.11
C THR A 185 9.50 12.18 -27.34
N ASP A 186 8.80 11.05 -27.35
CA ASP A 186 7.37 10.94 -27.58
C ASP A 186 6.69 10.15 -26.46
N TRP A 187 5.39 10.38 -26.32
CA TRP A 187 4.53 9.42 -25.65
C TRP A 187 4.25 8.26 -26.61
N LYS A 188 4.49 7.02 -26.16
CA LYS A 188 4.24 5.77 -26.90
C LYS A 188 3.19 4.96 -26.16
N GLU A 189 2.30 4.31 -26.88
CA GLU A 189 1.19 3.58 -26.25
C GLU A 189 1.66 2.27 -25.59
N LEU A 190 1.15 1.98 -24.40
CA LEU A 190 1.31 0.70 -23.70
C LEU A 190 0.13 -0.20 -24.05
N GLY A 191 0.37 -1.28 -24.77
CA GLY A 191 -0.69 -2.17 -25.24
C GLY A 191 -1.57 -1.56 -26.34
N GLY A 192 -1.34 -0.30 -26.72
CA GLY A 192 -1.87 0.34 -27.93
C GLY A 192 -1.16 -0.13 -29.21
N GLY A 193 -0.71 -1.38 -29.22
CA GLY A 193 -0.72 -2.14 -30.46
C GLY A 193 -2.16 -2.46 -30.80
N THR A 194 -2.90 -1.49 -31.35
CA THR A 194 -3.81 -1.86 -32.43
C THR A 194 -2.97 -2.57 -33.49
N GLY A 195 -3.57 -3.49 -34.26
CA GLY A 195 -2.87 -4.17 -35.37
C GLY A 195 -2.52 -3.24 -36.54
N GLU A 196 -2.42 -1.93 -36.31
CA GLU A 196 -2.15 -0.86 -37.27
C GLU A 196 -0.65 -0.53 -37.22
N GLY A 197 0.21 -1.51 -37.49
CA GLY A 197 1.66 -1.33 -37.35
C GLY A 197 2.52 -2.58 -37.53
N SER A 198 1.94 -3.79 -37.47
CA SER A 198 2.37 -4.82 -38.41
C SER A 198 1.90 -4.39 -39.79
N ASP A 199 2.76 -4.52 -40.81
CA ASP A 199 2.26 -4.59 -42.19
C ASP A 199 1.09 -5.58 -42.23
N GLU A 200 0.00 -5.22 -42.92
CA GLU A 200 -1.20 -6.04 -42.96
C GLU A 200 -0.82 -7.47 -43.31
N VAL A 201 -0.97 -8.36 -42.31
CA VAL A 201 -0.32 -9.67 -42.36
C VAL A 201 -0.98 -10.48 -43.45
N ALA A 202 -0.29 -10.57 -44.59
CA ALA A 202 -0.71 -11.41 -45.70
C ALA A 202 -0.74 -12.86 -45.19
N ILE A 203 -1.92 -13.46 -45.25
CA ILE A 203 -2.03 -14.91 -45.16
C ILE A 203 -1.30 -15.49 -46.38
N VAL A 204 -0.71 -16.68 -46.25
CA VAL A 204 0.04 -17.36 -47.32
C VAL A 204 -0.65 -17.27 -48.68
N ASN A 205 0.15 -17.08 -49.74
CA ASN A 205 -0.25 -16.70 -51.10
C ASN A 205 -0.75 -15.25 -51.28
N GLY A 206 -1.10 -14.53 -50.21
CA GLY A 206 -1.54 -13.13 -50.25
C GLY A 206 -2.96 -12.94 -50.76
N ASP A 207 -3.76 -14.02 -50.81
CA ASP A 207 -5.16 -13.99 -51.23
C ASP A 207 -6.08 -13.36 -50.16
N HIS A 208 -5.66 -13.40 -48.89
CA HIS A 208 -6.37 -12.85 -47.74
C HIS A 208 -5.42 -12.17 -46.73
N THR A 209 -5.99 -11.36 -45.85
CA THR A 209 -5.28 -10.64 -44.79
C THR A 209 -5.59 -11.16 -43.39
N GLY A 210 -4.74 -10.83 -42.40
CA GLY A 210 -4.99 -11.15 -40.99
C GLY A 210 -6.29 -10.52 -40.44
N THR A 211 -6.72 -9.40 -41.02
CA THR A 211 -8.02 -8.77 -40.76
C THR A 211 -9.16 -9.65 -41.27
N GLU A 212 -9.12 -10.03 -42.55
CA GLU A 212 -10.15 -10.89 -43.16
C GLU A 212 -10.24 -12.26 -42.50
N CYS A 213 -9.10 -12.82 -42.05
CA CYS A 213 -9.06 -14.03 -41.25
C CYS A 213 -9.86 -13.88 -39.95
N SER A 214 -9.65 -12.77 -39.25
CA SER A 214 -10.33 -12.47 -37.98
C SER A 214 -11.83 -12.23 -38.19
N ASP A 215 -12.20 -11.51 -39.25
CA ASP A 215 -13.60 -11.25 -39.65
C ASP A 215 -14.34 -12.54 -40.07
N ALA A 216 -13.63 -13.49 -40.67
CA ALA A 216 -14.16 -14.83 -40.97
C ALA A 216 -14.33 -15.72 -39.72
N GLY A 217 -13.83 -15.28 -38.55
CA GLY A 217 -13.87 -16.03 -37.30
C GLY A 217 -12.69 -16.97 -37.06
N GLY A 218 -11.60 -16.81 -37.82
CA GLY A 218 -10.33 -17.49 -37.61
C GLY A 218 -9.35 -16.67 -36.77
N ILE A 219 -8.13 -17.20 -36.61
CA ILE A 219 -7.02 -16.54 -35.91
C ILE A 219 -5.77 -16.63 -36.80
N PRO A 220 -5.10 -15.52 -37.16
CA PRO A 220 -3.82 -15.56 -37.88
C PRO A 220 -2.73 -16.20 -36.99
N ILE A 221 -2.03 -17.21 -37.51
CA ILE A 221 -0.94 -17.90 -36.82
C ILE A 221 0.31 -17.83 -37.69
N ASP A 222 1.41 -17.31 -37.13
CA ASP A 222 2.76 -17.38 -37.71
C ASP A 222 3.20 -18.84 -37.76
N ILE A 223 3.48 -19.34 -38.98
CA ILE A 223 3.93 -20.71 -39.22
C ILE A 223 5.46 -20.81 -39.38
N GLY A 224 6.17 -19.71 -39.19
CA GLY A 224 7.60 -19.54 -39.40
C GLY A 224 7.91 -18.85 -40.73
N GLY A 225 9.12 -18.29 -40.83
CA GLY A 225 9.58 -17.62 -42.05
C GLY A 225 8.90 -16.29 -42.38
N GLY A 226 7.98 -15.82 -41.55
CA GLY A 226 7.11 -14.66 -41.84
C GLY A 226 5.85 -15.02 -42.63
N GLU A 227 5.57 -16.31 -42.78
CA GLU A 227 4.32 -16.82 -43.38
C GLU A 227 3.26 -17.01 -42.30
N TYR A 228 1.99 -16.72 -42.63
CA TYR A 228 0.87 -16.83 -41.71
C TYR A 228 -0.27 -17.63 -42.34
N VAL A 229 -0.95 -18.45 -41.54
CA VAL A 229 -2.18 -19.14 -41.94
C VAL A 229 -3.35 -18.67 -41.08
N CYS A 230 -4.55 -18.68 -41.65
CA CYS A 230 -5.75 -18.45 -40.87
C CYS A 230 -6.21 -19.76 -40.21
N LYS A 231 -6.10 -19.86 -38.89
CA LYS A 231 -6.54 -21.03 -38.13
C LYS A 231 -8.03 -20.91 -37.79
N PHE A 232 -8.84 -21.83 -38.30
CA PHE A 232 -10.26 -21.96 -37.97
C PHE A 232 -10.51 -23.11 -37.00
N VAL A 233 -11.52 -22.98 -36.13
CA VAL A 233 -12.03 -24.08 -35.30
C VAL A 233 -12.99 -24.93 -36.12
N GLY A 234 -12.73 -26.24 -36.20
CA GLY A 234 -13.48 -27.21 -36.98
C GLY A 234 -12.63 -27.90 -38.05
N ALA A 235 -13.28 -28.76 -38.83
CA ALA A 235 -12.65 -29.58 -39.88
C ALA A 235 -12.76 -28.97 -41.29
N SER A 236 -13.13 -27.70 -41.41
CA SER A 236 -13.37 -27.01 -42.69
C SER A 236 -13.14 -25.51 -42.55
N CYS A 237 -12.55 -24.91 -43.57
CA CYS A 237 -12.37 -23.46 -43.68
C CYS A 237 -13.72 -22.71 -43.79
N ALA A 238 -13.68 -21.39 -43.51
CA ALA A 238 -14.82 -20.51 -43.78
C ALA A 238 -15.14 -20.42 -45.30
N THR A 239 -16.32 -19.89 -45.64
CA THR A 239 -16.69 -19.71 -47.06
C THR A 239 -15.77 -18.68 -47.72
N GLY A 240 -15.14 -19.06 -48.84
CA GLY A 240 -14.14 -18.26 -49.54
C GLY A 240 -12.69 -18.65 -49.25
N TRP A 241 -12.46 -19.45 -48.20
CA TRP A 241 -11.13 -19.89 -47.76
C TRP A 241 -10.82 -21.32 -48.22
N THR A 242 -9.55 -21.61 -48.46
CA THR A 242 -9.02 -22.90 -48.93
C THR A 242 -8.09 -23.52 -47.88
N PRO A 243 -8.14 -24.85 -47.62
CA PRO A 243 -7.18 -25.49 -46.71
C PRO A 243 -5.73 -25.30 -47.18
N TYR A 244 -4.85 -24.91 -46.26
CA TYR A 244 -3.42 -24.75 -46.52
C TYR A 244 -2.65 -26.02 -46.11
N GLU A 245 -2.22 -26.80 -47.10
CA GLU A 245 -1.48 -28.05 -46.91
C GLU A 245 -2.17 -28.98 -45.89
N ASP A 246 -1.41 -29.56 -44.95
CA ASP A 246 -1.93 -30.42 -43.87
C ASP A 246 -1.97 -29.69 -42.51
N TRP A 247 -1.95 -28.35 -42.48
CA TRP A 247 -1.96 -27.57 -41.23
C TRP A 247 -3.23 -27.83 -40.43
N SER A 248 -3.09 -28.54 -39.31
CA SER A 248 -4.24 -28.89 -38.46
C SER A 248 -3.83 -29.28 -37.04
N THR A 249 -4.80 -29.26 -36.12
CA THR A 249 -4.78 -30.09 -34.92
C THR A 249 -5.77 -31.24 -35.08
N THR A 250 -5.43 -32.42 -34.55
CA THR A 250 -6.27 -33.61 -34.67
C THR A 250 -6.53 -34.23 -33.31
N TYR A 251 -7.78 -34.65 -33.08
CA TYR A 251 -8.15 -35.41 -31.88
C TYR A 251 -8.13 -36.90 -32.16
N TYR A 252 -7.64 -37.66 -31.16
CA TYR A 252 -7.60 -39.11 -31.15
C TYR A 252 -8.92 -39.73 -31.61
N ARG A 253 -8.85 -40.69 -32.52
CA ARG A 253 -10.03 -41.43 -32.97
C ARG A 253 -9.75 -42.93 -32.97
N ASN A 254 -10.62 -43.65 -32.27
CA ASN A 254 -10.72 -45.10 -32.39
C ASN A 254 -11.86 -45.43 -33.38
N CYS A 255 -11.52 -45.82 -34.60
CA CYS A 255 -12.47 -46.48 -35.49
C CYS A 255 -12.33 -47.99 -35.30
N GLY A 256 -13.41 -48.65 -34.92
CA GLY A 256 -13.37 -50.08 -34.69
C GLY A 256 -14.72 -50.66 -34.33
N ASN A 257 -14.74 -51.98 -34.25
CA ASN A 257 -15.82 -52.77 -33.68
C ASN A 257 -15.22 -53.78 -32.69
N SER A 258 -16.05 -54.65 -32.12
CA SER A 258 -15.62 -55.70 -31.19
C SER A 258 -14.58 -56.69 -31.76
N CYS A 259 -14.34 -56.69 -33.08
CA CYS A 259 -13.44 -57.60 -33.78
C CYS A 259 -12.21 -56.92 -34.41
N SER A 260 -12.11 -55.59 -34.35
CA SER A 260 -10.97 -54.83 -34.89
C SER A 260 -10.96 -53.40 -34.34
N SER A 261 -9.80 -52.90 -33.91
CA SER A 261 -9.63 -51.49 -33.51
C SER A 261 -8.54 -50.82 -34.34
N CYS A 262 -8.75 -49.54 -34.62
CA CYS A 262 -7.88 -48.71 -35.42
C CYS A 262 -7.81 -47.35 -34.72
N ASN A 263 -6.67 -47.10 -34.08
CA ASN A 263 -6.44 -45.88 -33.33
C ASN A 263 -5.56 -44.96 -34.17
N THR A 264 -6.07 -43.79 -34.53
CA THR A 264 -5.24 -42.70 -35.04
C THR A 264 -4.60 -41.98 -33.85
N PRO A 265 -3.30 -41.63 -33.89
CA PRO A 265 -2.71 -40.68 -32.96
C PRO A 265 -3.46 -39.35 -32.95
N GLU A 266 -3.17 -38.51 -31.95
CA GLU A 266 -3.59 -37.12 -31.91
C GLU A 266 -2.39 -36.20 -32.17
N HIS A 267 -2.63 -35.12 -32.91
CA HIS A 267 -1.70 -34.02 -33.05
C HIS A 267 -2.21 -32.84 -32.23
N GLN A 268 -1.69 -32.72 -31.00
CA GLN A 268 -2.06 -31.68 -30.04
C GLN A 268 -1.58 -30.28 -30.43
N TYR A 269 -0.58 -30.18 -31.30
CA TYR A 269 0.00 -28.92 -31.77
C TYR A 269 -0.51 -28.62 -33.17
N PHE A 270 -0.67 -27.34 -33.49
CA PHE A 270 -1.07 -26.93 -34.81
C PHE A 270 0.17 -26.90 -35.71
N ALA A 271 0.34 -27.89 -36.58
CA ALA A 271 1.46 -27.97 -37.51
C ALA A 271 1.09 -28.68 -38.83
N ASN A 272 1.95 -28.56 -39.83
CA ASN A 272 1.84 -29.21 -41.13
C ASN A 272 2.15 -30.72 -41.06
N LEU A 273 1.23 -31.51 -40.51
CA LEU A 273 1.35 -32.97 -40.46
C LEU A 273 0.14 -33.63 -41.12
N ALA A 274 0.41 -34.46 -42.13
CA ALA A 274 -0.59 -35.21 -42.85
C ALA A 274 -1.56 -35.95 -41.91
N LEU A 275 -2.86 -35.71 -42.10
CA LEU A 275 -3.95 -36.21 -41.28
C LEU A 275 -3.76 -37.70 -40.94
N GLU A 276 -3.70 -38.03 -39.64
CA GLU A 276 -3.36 -39.38 -39.25
C GLU A 276 -4.42 -40.38 -39.72
N THR A 277 -3.92 -41.43 -40.37
CA THR A 277 -4.75 -42.55 -40.81
C THR A 277 -4.26 -43.86 -40.24
N CYS A 278 -5.19 -44.79 -40.06
CA CYS A 278 -4.87 -46.18 -39.88
C CYS A 278 -5.84 -47.03 -40.69
N THR A 279 -5.38 -48.16 -41.21
CA THR A 279 -6.20 -49.06 -42.03
C THR A 279 -6.44 -50.35 -41.27
N TYR A 280 -7.70 -50.73 -41.11
CA TYR A 280 -8.11 -51.96 -40.44
C TYR A 280 -8.89 -52.89 -41.38
N ARG A 281 -8.85 -54.18 -41.08
CA ARG A 281 -9.50 -55.22 -41.88
C ARG A 281 -10.93 -55.45 -41.39
N LEU A 282 -11.90 -55.27 -42.27
CA LEU A 282 -13.26 -55.75 -42.08
C LEU A 282 -13.25 -57.29 -42.15
N MET A 283 -13.75 -57.96 -41.12
CA MET A 283 -13.70 -59.43 -41.00
C MET A 283 -15.09 -60.12 -41.18
N PRO A 284 -15.12 -61.33 -41.76
CA PRO A 284 -16.35 -62.10 -42.03
C PRO A 284 -16.87 -62.90 -40.79
N PRO A 285 -17.93 -63.76 -40.88
CA PRO A 285 -18.76 -64.12 -39.72
C PRO A 285 -18.08 -65.15 -38.79
N GLY A 286 -18.19 -65.09 -37.46
CA GLY A 286 -19.24 -64.47 -36.61
C GLY A 286 -19.18 -62.97 -36.28
N CYS A 287 -18.38 -62.15 -36.98
CA CYS A 287 -18.52 -60.69 -37.00
C CYS A 287 -19.15 -60.14 -38.32
N GLY A 288 -19.87 -61.00 -39.06
CA GLY A 288 -20.68 -60.64 -40.23
C GLY A 288 -19.95 -60.47 -41.58
N GLY A 289 -19.74 -61.56 -42.33
CA GLY A 289 -19.77 -61.58 -43.80
C GLY A 289 -18.59 -61.01 -44.63
N TRP A 290 -18.05 -59.85 -44.29
CA TRP A 290 -17.32 -59.03 -45.29
C TRP A 290 -15.79 -59.21 -45.28
N THR A 291 -15.19 -59.21 -46.49
CA THR A 291 -13.75 -59.09 -46.69
C THR A 291 -13.43 -57.73 -47.29
N GLY A 292 -12.83 -56.84 -46.52
CA GLY A 292 -12.43 -55.52 -47.01
C GLY A 292 -11.44 -54.83 -46.07
N TYR A 293 -10.98 -53.66 -46.49
CA TYR A 293 -10.22 -52.73 -45.65
C TYR A 293 -11.01 -51.45 -45.50
N ALA A 294 -10.93 -50.83 -44.33
CA ALA A 294 -11.48 -49.52 -44.04
C ALA A 294 -10.39 -48.65 -43.41
N THR A 295 -10.40 -47.36 -43.76
CA THR A 295 -9.45 -46.38 -43.25
C THR A 295 -10.13 -45.52 -42.18
N CYS A 296 -9.53 -45.45 -41.00
CA CYS A 296 -9.84 -44.45 -39.99
C CYS A 296 -9.02 -43.19 -40.27
N TYR A 297 -9.62 -42.04 -40.02
CA TYR A 297 -8.98 -40.73 -40.10
C TYR A 297 -9.18 -40.03 -38.75
N ALA A 298 -8.16 -39.37 -38.22
CA ALA A 298 -8.28 -38.57 -37.00
C ALA A 298 -9.34 -37.46 -37.16
N THR A 299 -9.82 -36.89 -36.06
CA THR A 299 -10.86 -35.85 -36.12
C THR A 299 -10.19 -34.48 -36.04
N ILE A 300 -10.08 -33.79 -37.17
CA ILE A 300 -9.56 -32.40 -37.22
C ILE A 300 -10.38 -31.54 -36.24
N GLN A 301 -9.67 -30.85 -35.33
CA GLN A 301 -10.24 -29.89 -34.36
C GLN A 301 -10.05 -28.45 -34.82
N GLU A 302 -8.92 -28.16 -35.46
CA GLU A 302 -8.61 -26.86 -36.05
C GLU A 302 -7.92 -27.09 -37.39
N ILE A 303 -8.15 -26.21 -38.35
CA ILE A 303 -7.61 -26.29 -39.71
C ILE A 303 -6.97 -24.96 -40.12
N GLY A 304 -5.81 -25.04 -40.76
CA GLY A 304 -5.13 -23.92 -41.39
C GLY A 304 -5.68 -23.68 -42.78
N CYS A 305 -6.01 -22.44 -43.06
CA CYS A 305 -6.60 -22.01 -44.32
C CYS A 305 -5.95 -20.72 -44.81
N TYR A 306 -6.13 -20.46 -46.09
CA TYR A 306 -5.73 -19.25 -46.79
C TYR A 306 -6.79 -18.83 -47.80
#